data_AF-A0A0F8C0U0-F1
#
_entry.id   AF-A0A0F8C0U0-F1
#
_cell.length_a   1.000
_cell.length_b   1.000
_cell.length_c   1.000
_cell.angle_alpha   90.00
_cell.angle_beta   90.00
_cell.angle_gamma   90.00
#
_symmetry.space_group_name_H-M   'P 1'
#
loop_
_entity.id
_entity.type
_entity.pdbx_description
1 polymer ?
#
loop_
_entity_poly.entity_id
_entity_poly.type
_entity_poly.pdbx_seq_one_letter_code
_entity_poly.pdbx_strand_id
1 'polypeptide(L)'
;MRAVIPYKKSGAKSRLSPVLSLEEREEFVELMLNQVIDSLKEAGIEKIDVLSPSAYGLEGMTKARVLLDEKDLNEALNRYLEEAEEPVLIVMADLPLLSPDHIKGITSTKKDICIVPGKGGGTNALFIKNPSRYRVKYYGSSFLTHCSIATDSGQNYEIYDSFLAGTDIDEPEDLVELLVHGKGTAKDYINRKFKLEVSRGRVGLVPL
;
A
#
# COMPACT_ATOMS: atom_id res chain seq x y z
N MET A 1 4.25 11.76 -14.05
CA MET A 1 4.33 10.51 -13.27
C MET A 1 2.94 10.03 -12.97
N ARG A 2 2.78 8.73 -12.70
CA ARG A 2 1.51 8.14 -12.31
C ARG A 2 1.67 7.22 -11.11
N ALA A 3 0.61 7.01 -10.36
CA ALA A 3 0.56 6.01 -9.30
C ALA A 3 -0.32 4.83 -9.70
N VAL A 4 0.07 3.62 -9.30
CA VAL A 4 -0.73 2.42 -9.44
C VAL A 4 -0.88 1.74 -8.08
N ILE A 5 -2.11 1.38 -7.75
CA ILE A 5 -2.48 0.75 -6.48
C ILE A 5 -3.00 -0.65 -6.77
N PRO A 6 -2.24 -1.72 -6.44
CA PRO A 6 -2.76 -3.06 -6.49
C PRO A 6 -3.85 -3.25 -5.44
N TYR A 7 -5.00 -3.78 -5.84
CA TYR A 7 -6.15 -3.90 -4.97
C TYR A 7 -6.99 -5.13 -5.27
N LYS A 8 -7.45 -5.81 -4.21
CA LYS A 8 -8.46 -6.86 -4.30
C LYS A 8 -9.31 -6.81 -3.03
N LYS A 9 -10.60 -6.52 -3.19
CA LYS A 9 -11.56 -6.48 -2.08
C LYS A 9 -11.93 -7.88 -1.58
N SER A 10 -12.31 -8.76 -2.51
CA SER A 10 -12.86 -10.08 -2.18
C SER A 10 -11.91 -10.90 -1.30
N GLY A 11 -12.38 -11.25 -0.10
CA GLY A 11 -11.63 -12.08 0.85
C GLY A 11 -10.39 -11.43 1.46
N ALA A 12 -10.25 -10.10 1.34
CA ALA A 12 -9.07 -9.36 1.77
C ALA A 12 -8.75 -9.53 3.27
N LYS A 13 -7.47 -9.41 3.61
CA LYS A 13 -6.97 -9.37 4.99
C LYS A 13 -7.41 -10.56 5.85
N SER A 14 -7.29 -11.77 5.33
CA SER A 14 -7.70 -13.02 6.03
C SER A 14 -7.07 -13.19 7.42
N ARG A 15 -5.89 -12.63 7.67
CA ARG A 15 -5.25 -12.63 8.99
C ARG A 15 -5.92 -11.72 10.03
N LEU A 16 -6.79 -10.80 9.60
CA LEU A 16 -7.67 -10.03 10.49
C LEU A 16 -8.96 -10.78 10.87
N SER A 17 -9.21 -11.98 10.32
CA SER A 17 -10.41 -12.77 10.66
C SER A 17 -10.61 -13.12 12.14
N PRO A 18 -9.57 -13.18 13.01
CA PRO A 18 -9.80 -13.36 14.44
C PRO A 18 -10.51 -12.18 15.12
N VAL A 19 -10.52 -10.99 14.50
CA VAL A 19 -11.06 -9.77 15.09
C VAL A 19 -12.11 -9.09 14.22
N LEU A 20 -12.12 -9.30 12.91
CA LEU A 20 -13.07 -8.70 11.97
C LEU A 20 -13.78 -9.76 11.12
N SER A 21 -15.09 -9.61 10.90
CA SER A 21 -15.86 -10.42 9.96
C SER A 21 -15.38 -10.26 8.52
N LEU A 22 -15.89 -11.07 7.58
CA LEU A 22 -15.58 -10.87 6.16
C LEU A 22 -16.04 -9.50 5.67
N GLU A 23 -17.28 -9.13 5.99
CA GLU A 23 -17.89 -7.86 5.60
C GLU A 23 -17.10 -6.67 6.19
N GLU A 24 -16.70 -6.77 7.47
CA GLU A 24 -15.92 -5.72 8.12
C GLU A 24 -14.52 -5.56 7.52
N ARG A 25 -13.87 -6.67 7.13
CA ARG A 25 -12.56 -6.61 6.45
C ARG A 25 -12.67 -5.96 5.08
N GLU A 26 -13.71 -6.30 4.32
CA GLU A 26 -13.91 -5.75 2.98
C GLU A 26 -14.25 -4.26 3.01
N GLU A 27 -15.07 -3.82 3.97
CA GLU A 27 -15.33 -2.40 4.22
C GLU A 27 -14.04 -1.66 4.66
N PHE A 28 -13.29 -2.25 5.59
CA PHE A 28 -12.06 -1.65 6.11
C PHE A 28 -10.99 -1.46 5.03
N VAL A 29 -10.81 -2.44 4.15
CA VAL A 29 -9.85 -2.37 3.03
C VAL A 29 -10.27 -1.32 1.99
N GLU A 30 -11.56 -1.13 1.76
CA GLU A 30 -12.06 -0.05 0.91
C GLU A 30 -11.80 1.34 1.51
N LEU A 31 -11.93 1.49 2.83
CA LEU A 31 -11.60 2.74 3.53
C LEU A 31 -10.10 3.08 3.39
N MET A 32 -9.21 2.09 3.57
CA MET A 32 -7.77 2.29 3.40
C MET A 32 -7.41 2.67 1.96
N LEU A 33 -7.98 1.98 0.96
CA LEU A 33 -7.79 2.34 -0.46
C LEU A 33 -8.15 3.80 -0.72
N ASN A 34 -9.32 4.24 -0.25
CA ASN A 34 -9.77 5.62 -0.43
C ASN A 34 -8.81 6.62 0.22
N GLN A 35 -8.28 6.33 1.42
CA GLN A 35 -7.30 7.20 2.08
C GLN A 35 -5.96 7.27 1.34
N VAL A 36 -5.49 6.15 0.76
CA VAL A 36 -4.27 6.15 -0.07
C VAL A 36 -4.49 7.00 -1.32
N ILE A 37 -5.64 6.86 -2.00
CA ILE A 37 -5.99 7.68 -3.17
C ILE A 37 -6.04 9.17 -2.80
N ASP A 38 -6.69 9.52 -1.68
CA ASP A 38 -6.78 10.91 -1.23
C ASP A 38 -5.39 11.48 -0.90
N SER A 39 -4.51 10.69 -0.27
CA SER A 39 -3.13 11.10 0.03
C SER A 39 -2.29 11.32 -1.24
N LEU A 40 -2.48 10.48 -2.26
CA LEU A 40 -1.83 10.66 -3.58
C LEU A 40 -2.29 11.97 -4.26
N LYS A 41 -3.59 12.28 -4.22
CA LYS A 41 -4.14 13.52 -4.77
C LYS A 41 -3.63 14.75 -4.04
N GLU A 42 -3.63 14.74 -2.71
CA GLU A 42 -3.09 15.82 -1.88
C GLU A 42 -1.58 16.01 -2.08
N ALA A 43 -0.86 14.96 -2.47
CA ALA A 43 0.54 15.05 -2.86
C ALA A 43 0.76 15.65 -4.27
N GLY A 44 -0.31 15.88 -5.04
CA GLY A 44 -0.26 16.42 -6.40
C GLY A 44 -0.16 15.35 -7.50
N ILE A 45 -0.42 14.08 -7.20
CA ILE A 45 -0.46 13.01 -8.21
C ILE A 45 -1.86 12.95 -8.82
N GLU A 46 -1.99 13.40 -10.07
CA GLU A 46 -3.28 13.45 -10.77
C GLU A 46 -3.67 12.13 -11.45
N LYS A 47 -2.67 11.38 -11.96
CA LYS A 47 -2.88 10.10 -12.65
C LYS A 47 -2.76 8.95 -11.67
N ILE A 48 -3.89 8.43 -11.21
CA ILE A 48 -3.97 7.33 -10.26
C ILE A 48 -4.75 6.18 -10.90
N ASP A 49 -4.12 5.01 -10.95
CA ASP A 49 -4.70 3.77 -11.40
C ASP A 49 -4.91 2.81 -10.23
N VAL A 50 -6.04 2.11 -10.20
CA VAL A 50 -6.28 0.97 -9.31
C VAL A 50 -6.25 -0.29 -10.17
N LEU A 51 -5.27 -1.15 -9.93
CA LEU A 51 -5.07 -2.41 -10.65
C LEU A 51 -5.71 -3.55 -9.86
N SER A 52 -6.76 -4.16 -10.41
CA SER A 52 -7.59 -5.13 -9.70
C SER A 52 -7.96 -6.33 -10.60
N PRO A 53 -8.08 -7.55 -10.05
CA PRO A 53 -8.54 -8.71 -10.82
C PRO A 53 -10.06 -8.73 -11.07
N SER A 54 -10.82 -7.82 -10.46
CA SER A 54 -12.26 -7.71 -10.69
C SER A 54 -12.78 -6.30 -10.39
N ALA A 55 -13.96 -5.97 -10.89
CA ALA A 55 -14.63 -4.70 -10.59
C ALA A 55 -15.28 -4.65 -9.19
N TYR A 56 -15.25 -5.75 -8.43
CA TYR A 56 -15.95 -5.88 -7.15
C TYR A 56 -15.47 -4.85 -6.12
N GLY A 57 -16.38 -3.97 -5.69
CA GLY A 57 -16.10 -2.87 -4.77
C GLY A 57 -15.45 -1.65 -5.41
N LEU A 58 -15.42 -1.59 -6.75
CA LEU A 58 -14.87 -0.48 -7.53
C LEU A 58 -15.90 0.10 -8.52
N GLU A 59 -17.14 -0.39 -8.51
CA GLU A 59 -18.20 -0.03 -9.47
C GLU A 59 -18.54 1.47 -9.45
N GLY A 60 -18.34 2.13 -8.31
CA GLY A 60 -18.53 3.58 -8.13
C GLY A 60 -17.23 4.40 -8.09
N MET A 61 -16.08 3.80 -8.41
CA MET A 61 -14.79 4.48 -8.30
C MET A 61 -14.67 5.62 -9.33
N THR A 62 -14.66 6.85 -8.83
CA THR A 62 -14.46 8.08 -9.64
C THR A 62 -13.15 8.79 -9.34
N LYS A 63 -12.50 8.43 -8.21
CA LYS A 63 -11.29 9.11 -7.76
C LYS A 63 -10.04 8.65 -8.50
N ALA A 64 -10.05 7.46 -9.09
CA ALA A 64 -8.95 6.83 -9.80
C ALA A 64 -9.48 6.04 -11.00
N ARG A 65 -8.63 5.77 -11.99
CA ARG A 65 -8.99 4.90 -13.12
C ARG A 65 -8.85 3.45 -12.70
N VAL A 66 -9.89 2.65 -12.89
CA VAL A 66 -9.86 1.20 -12.62
C VAL A 66 -9.31 0.46 -13.82
N LEU A 67 -8.29 -0.36 -13.61
CA LEU A 67 -7.71 -1.27 -14.59
C LEU A 67 -7.95 -2.70 -14.13
N LEU A 68 -8.54 -3.50 -15.01
CA LEU A 68 -8.81 -4.91 -14.75
C LEU A 68 -7.73 -5.79 -15.36
N ASP A 69 -7.09 -6.59 -14.52
CA ASP A 69 -6.16 -7.64 -14.94
C ASP A 69 -6.29 -8.84 -14.00
N GLU A 70 -6.78 -9.97 -14.52
CA GLU A 70 -7.04 -11.20 -13.77
C GLU A 70 -5.76 -11.98 -13.41
N LYS A 71 -4.61 -11.57 -13.94
CA LYS A 71 -3.32 -12.18 -13.65
C LYS A 71 -2.90 -11.97 -12.20
N ASP A 72 -1.91 -12.74 -11.76
CA ASP A 72 -1.34 -12.51 -10.43
C ASP A 72 -0.65 -11.14 -10.36
N LEU A 73 -0.43 -10.68 -9.12
CA LEU A 73 0.11 -9.36 -8.81
C LEU A 73 1.39 -9.02 -9.59
N ASN A 74 2.31 -9.98 -9.71
CA ASN A 74 3.59 -9.71 -10.35
C ASN A 74 3.45 -9.61 -11.87
N GLU A 75 2.69 -10.51 -12.49
CA GLU A 75 2.45 -10.44 -13.93
C GLU A 75 1.72 -9.16 -14.32
N ALA A 76 0.67 -8.79 -13.58
CA ALA A 76 -0.12 -7.59 -13.85
C ALA A 76 0.72 -6.31 -13.70
N LEU A 77 1.50 -6.20 -12.62
CA LEU A 77 2.38 -5.04 -12.40
C LEU A 77 3.54 -4.97 -13.40
N ASN A 78 4.17 -6.09 -13.75
CA ASN A 78 5.24 -6.07 -14.75
C ASN A 78 4.70 -5.66 -16.13
N ARG A 79 3.52 -6.16 -16.54
CA ARG A 79 2.83 -5.69 -17.75
C ARG A 79 2.54 -4.18 -17.69
N TYR A 80 2.04 -3.69 -16.54
CA TYR A 80 1.78 -2.27 -16.35
C TYR A 80 3.06 -1.42 -16.50
N LEU A 81 4.20 -1.90 -15.99
CA LEU A 81 5.50 -1.21 -16.12
C LEU A 81 6.02 -1.25 -17.56
N GLU A 82 5.84 -2.34 -18.29
CA GLU A 82 6.22 -2.44 -19.71
C GLU A 82 5.49 -1.41 -20.59
N GLU A 83 4.22 -1.13 -20.29
CA GLU A 83 3.39 -0.15 -21.01
C GLU A 83 3.57 1.29 -20.50
N ALA A 84 4.32 1.52 -19.43
CA ALA A 84 4.48 2.83 -18.83
C ALA A 84 5.57 3.68 -19.51
N GLU A 85 5.18 4.87 -19.98
CA GLU A 85 6.08 5.84 -20.64
C GLU A 85 6.55 6.97 -19.72
N GLU A 86 6.16 6.95 -18.45
CA GLU A 86 6.50 7.96 -17.44
C GLU A 86 6.81 7.29 -16.08
N PRO A 87 7.47 7.98 -15.13
CA PRO A 87 7.76 7.42 -13.82
C PRO A 87 6.50 6.88 -13.12
N VAL A 88 6.63 5.71 -12.50
CA VAL A 88 5.55 4.98 -11.82
C VAL A 88 5.82 4.92 -10.33
N LEU A 89 4.81 5.25 -9.53
CA LEU A 89 4.77 4.98 -8.10
C LEU A 89 3.80 3.81 -7.84
N ILE A 90 4.31 2.65 -7.47
CA ILE A 90 3.47 1.55 -6.97
C ILE A 90 3.26 1.79 -5.47
N VAL A 91 2.01 1.80 -5.01
CA VAL A 91 1.65 1.98 -3.59
C VAL A 91 0.66 0.91 -3.18
N MET A 92 0.93 0.19 -2.09
CA MET A 92 -0.02 -0.79 -1.56
C MET A 92 -1.25 -0.09 -0.94
N ALA A 93 -2.43 -0.70 -1.05
CA ALA A 93 -3.70 -0.11 -0.64
C ALA A 93 -3.92 -0.06 0.90
N ASP A 94 -3.10 -0.78 1.66
CA ASP A 94 -3.22 -1.05 3.09
C ASP A 94 -2.30 -0.17 3.95
N LEU A 95 -2.03 1.05 3.49
CA LEU A 95 -1.13 2.02 4.13
C LEU A 95 -1.89 3.26 4.66
N PRO A 96 -2.80 3.12 5.64
CA PRO A 96 -3.59 4.23 6.15
C PRO A 96 -2.77 5.30 6.89
N LEU A 97 -1.50 5.02 7.20
CA LEU A 97 -0.56 5.97 7.82
C LEU A 97 0.30 6.72 6.78
N LEU A 98 0.20 6.37 5.50
CA LEU A 98 0.88 7.08 4.42
C LEU A 98 0.30 8.49 4.30
N SER A 99 1.18 9.48 4.18
CA SER A 99 0.80 10.90 4.14
C SER A 99 1.18 11.52 2.80
N PRO A 100 0.58 12.66 2.43
CA PRO A 100 0.99 13.41 1.24
C PRO A 100 2.48 13.78 1.25
N ASP A 101 3.04 14.10 2.42
CA ASP A 101 4.45 14.46 2.56
C ASP A 101 5.38 13.25 2.42
N HIS A 102 4.96 12.07 2.86
CA HIS A 102 5.68 10.82 2.56
C HIS A 102 5.76 10.59 1.05
N ILE A 103 4.63 10.75 0.35
CA ILE A 103 4.55 10.57 -1.11
C ILE A 103 5.45 11.57 -1.84
N LYS A 104 5.44 12.85 -1.45
CA LYS A 104 6.37 13.87 -1.98
C LYS A 104 7.83 13.49 -1.71
N GLY A 105 8.14 13.04 -0.50
CA GLY A 105 9.47 12.56 -0.12
C GLY A 105 9.94 11.42 -1.03
N ILE A 106 9.14 10.35 -1.15
CA ILE A 106 9.41 9.17 -1.97
C ILE A 106 9.66 9.56 -3.43
N THR A 107 8.78 10.38 -4.00
CA THR A 107 8.84 10.78 -5.43
C THR A 107 9.91 11.85 -5.73
N SER A 108 10.42 12.53 -4.70
CA SER A 108 11.52 13.51 -4.83
C SER A 108 12.92 12.90 -4.88
N THR A 109 13.04 11.57 -4.75
CA THR A 109 14.32 10.87 -4.77
C THR A 109 15.20 11.30 -5.95
N LYS A 110 16.50 11.42 -5.71
CA LYS A 110 17.50 11.65 -6.78
C LYS A 110 17.97 10.34 -7.42
N LYS A 111 17.62 9.19 -6.84
CA LYS A 111 17.97 7.85 -7.35
C LYS A 111 17.01 7.40 -8.44
N ASP A 112 17.34 6.30 -9.12
CA ASP A 112 16.48 5.73 -10.17
C ASP A 112 15.22 5.10 -9.54
N ILE A 113 15.40 4.49 -8.37
CA ILE A 113 14.35 3.80 -7.61
C ILE A 113 14.32 4.32 -6.17
N CYS A 114 13.14 4.47 -5.59
CA CYS A 114 12.96 4.67 -4.14
C CYS A 114 12.02 3.60 -3.59
N ILE A 115 12.48 2.91 -2.54
CA ILE A 115 11.83 1.71 -1.98
C ILE A 115 11.41 2.01 -0.54
N VAL A 116 10.14 1.82 -0.23
CA VAL A 116 9.63 1.82 1.15
C VAL A 116 9.49 0.36 1.60
N PRO A 117 10.25 -0.08 2.62
CA PRO A 117 10.10 -1.42 3.17
C PRO A 117 8.77 -1.56 3.93
N GLY A 118 8.20 -2.76 3.90
CA GLY A 118 7.07 -3.15 4.75
C GLY A 118 7.47 -4.17 5.82
N LYS A 119 6.54 -4.50 6.71
CA LYS A 119 6.78 -5.51 7.76
C LYS A 119 7.15 -6.86 7.14
N GLY A 120 8.01 -7.61 7.83
CA GLY A 120 8.40 -8.96 7.39
C GLY A 120 9.21 -9.03 6.08
N GLY A 121 9.77 -7.91 5.62
CA GLY A 121 10.56 -7.84 4.38
C GLY A 121 9.72 -7.61 3.11
N GLY A 122 8.47 -7.15 3.27
CA GLY A 122 7.61 -6.71 2.18
C GLY A 122 8.04 -5.37 1.57
N THR A 123 7.33 -4.91 0.52
CA THR A 123 7.55 -3.60 -0.12
C THR A 123 6.22 -2.85 -0.13
N ASN A 124 6.15 -1.71 0.55
CA ASN A 124 4.91 -0.95 0.74
C ASN A 124 4.73 0.10 -0.36
N ALA A 125 5.82 0.72 -0.80
CA ALA A 125 5.80 1.61 -1.95
C ALA A 125 7.10 1.50 -2.75
N LEU A 126 6.99 1.76 -4.05
CA LEU A 126 8.09 1.63 -4.98
C LEU A 126 7.97 2.68 -6.07
N PHE A 127 8.84 3.69 -6.02
CA PHE A 127 8.93 4.70 -7.06
C PHE A 127 10.00 4.33 -8.07
N ILE A 128 9.65 4.34 -9.35
CA ILE A 128 10.45 3.84 -10.45
C ILE A 128 10.51 4.93 -11.53
N LYS A 129 11.69 5.52 -11.76
CA LYS A 129 11.86 6.55 -12.81
C LYS A 129 11.84 5.97 -14.23
N ASN A 130 12.43 4.79 -14.40
CA ASN A 130 12.60 4.13 -15.70
C ASN A 130 11.87 2.78 -15.70
N PRO A 131 10.53 2.76 -15.84
CA PRO A 131 9.73 1.52 -15.72
C PRO A 131 10.14 0.46 -16.75
N SER A 132 10.51 0.85 -17.97
CA SER A 132 11.00 -0.07 -19.02
C SER A 132 12.32 -0.79 -18.69
N ARG A 133 13.04 -0.36 -17.65
CA ARG A 133 14.30 -0.96 -17.20
C ARG A 133 14.17 -1.69 -15.86
N TYR A 134 12.96 -1.79 -15.31
CA TYR A 134 12.73 -2.35 -13.99
C TYR A 134 11.66 -3.43 -14.04
N ARG A 135 11.72 -4.37 -13.11
CA ARG A 135 10.71 -5.41 -12.91
C ARG A 135 10.42 -5.58 -11.42
N VAL A 136 9.25 -6.06 -11.08
CA VAL A 136 8.84 -6.28 -9.70
C VAL A 136 8.65 -7.76 -9.39
N LYS A 137 8.86 -8.10 -8.12
CA LYS A 137 8.63 -9.43 -7.57
C LYS A 137 8.19 -9.31 -6.11
N TYR A 138 6.91 -9.04 -5.94
CA TYR A 138 6.18 -9.09 -4.68
C TYR A 138 6.03 -10.53 -4.16
N TYR A 139 5.66 -10.61 -2.86
CA TYR A 139 5.67 -11.80 -2.01
C TYR A 139 7.07 -12.28 -1.60
N GLY A 140 7.14 -13.02 -0.48
CA GLY A 140 8.41 -13.41 0.14
C GLY A 140 9.21 -12.20 0.62
N SER A 141 10.52 -12.22 0.42
CA SER A 141 11.42 -11.10 0.76
C SER A 141 11.48 -10.08 -0.39
N SER A 142 10.34 -9.47 -0.71
CA SER A 142 10.23 -8.59 -1.88
C SER A 142 11.10 -7.34 -1.77
N PHE A 143 11.31 -6.80 -0.56
CA PHE A 143 12.21 -5.67 -0.34
C PHE A 143 13.64 -5.95 -0.84
N LEU A 144 14.26 -7.02 -0.34
CA LEU A 144 15.63 -7.39 -0.73
C LEU A 144 15.71 -7.79 -2.21
N THR A 145 14.64 -8.42 -2.71
CA THR A 145 14.54 -8.79 -4.11
C THR A 145 14.49 -7.56 -5.02
N HIS A 146 13.69 -6.54 -4.67
CA HIS A 146 13.64 -5.28 -5.39
C HIS A 146 14.98 -4.53 -5.34
N CYS A 147 15.65 -4.47 -4.18
CA CYS A 147 17.00 -3.91 -4.09
C CYS A 147 17.98 -4.61 -5.05
N SER A 148 17.93 -5.94 -5.12
CA SER A 148 18.78 -6.73 -6.02
C SER A 148 18.44 -6.50 -7.49
N ILE A 149 17.15 -6.42 -7.83
CA ILE A 149 16.71 -6.10 -9.21
C ILE A 149 17.23 -4.73 -9.65
N ALA A 150 17.22 -3.73 -8.76
CA ALA A 150 17.78 -2.42 -9.05
C ALA A 150 19.27 -2.53 -9.42
N THR A 151 20.07 -3.18 -8.56
CA THR A 151 21.51 -3.34 -8.81
C THR A 151 21.81 -4.14 -10.06
N ASP A 152 21.12 -5.27 -10.26
CA ASP A 152 21.30 -6.16 -11.40
C ASP A 152 20.95 -5.48 -12.73
N SER A 153 20.05 -4.50 -12.69
CA SER A 153 19.64 -3.71 -13.86
C SER A 153 20.49 -2.43 -14.06
N GLY A 154 21.54 -2.27 -13.25
CA GLY A 154 22.42 -1.10 -13.27
C GLY A 154 21.75 0.20 -12.79
N GLN A 155 20.73 0.10 -11.95
CA GLN A 155 19.98 1.22 -11.38
C GLN A 155 20.37 1.42 -9.91
N ASN A 156 20.56 2.68 -9.51
CA ASN A 156 20.77 3.01 -8.10
C ASN A 156 19.42 3.17 -7.39
N TYR A 157 19.39 2.93 -6.08
CA TYR A 157 18.18 3.04 -5.29
C TYR A 157 18.40 3.77 -3.98
N GLU A 158 17.30 4.28 -3.43
CA GLU A 158 17.17 4.87 -2.10
C GLU A 158 16.19 4.03 -1.27
N ILE A 159 16.50 3.84 0.01
CA ILE A 159 15.54 3.28 0.97
C ILE A 159 14.89 4.46 1.67
N TYR A 160 13.58 4.59 1.55
CA TYR A 160 12.81 5.59 2.29
C TYR A 160 12.43 5.00 3.66
N ASP A 161 13.27 5.27 4.65
CA ASP A 161 13.09 4.81 6.02
C ASP A 161 12.04 5.69 6.72
N SER A 162 10.81 5.17 6.81
CA SER A 162 9.72 5.80 7.52
C SER A 162 8.89 4.75 8.21
N PHE A 163 8.76 4.88 9.54
CA PHE A 163 7.88 4.06 10.33
C PHE A 163 6.45 4.08 9.77
N LEU A 164 5.89 5.27 9.55
CA LEU A 164 4.50 5.42 9.10
C LEU A 164 4.25 4.88 7.69
N ALA A 165 5.19 5.07 6.75
CA ALA A 165 5.06 4.50 5.41
C ALA A 165 5.34 2.98 5.38
N GLY A 166 6.10 2.49 6.36
CA GLY A 166 6.42 1.07 6.54
C GLY A 166 5.38 0.27 7.33
N THR A 167 4.37 0.91 7.91
CA THR A 167 3.28 0.24 8.63
C THR A 167 2.13 -0.12 7.69
N ASP A 168 2.19 -1.30 7.11
CA ASP A 168 1.06 -1.97 6.45
C ASP A 168 0.15 -2.68 7.46
N ILE A 169 -1.17 -2.62 7.24
CA ILE A 169 -2.13 -3.26 8.13
C ILE A 169 -2.48 -4.65 7.61
N ASP A 170 -1.95 -5.72 8.21
CA ASP A 170 -2.21 -7.10 7.77
C ASP A 170 -2.74 -8.00 8.89
N GLU A 171 -2.35 -7.75 10.14
CA GLU A 171 -2.63 -8.59 11.31
C GLU A 171 -3.23 -7.76 12.47
N PRO A 172 -3.90 -8.39 13.45
CA PRO A 172 -4.60 -7.65 14.51
C PRO A 172 -3.69 -6.71 15.32
N GLU A 173 -2.41 -7.04 15.45
CA GLU A 173 -1.40 -6.22 16.14
C GLU A 173 -1.17 -4.88 15.41
N ASP A 174 -1.31 -4.85 14.09
CA ASP A 174 -1.14 -3.63 13.28
C ASP A 174 -2.27 -2.62 13.52
N LEU A 175 -3.44 -3.09 13.98
CA LEU A 175 -4.55 -2.21 14.35
C LEU A 175 -4.20 -1.36 15.58
N VAL A 176 -3.29 -1.82 16.44
CA VAL A 176 -2.76 -0.99 17.54
C VAL A 176 -2.04 0.22 16.96
N GLU A 177 -1.15 0.01 15.98
CA GLU A 177 -0.42 1.10 15.32
C GLU A 177 -1.36 2.08 14.64
N LEU A 178 -2.41 1.60 13.96
CA LEU A 178 -3.44 2.44 13.38
C LEU A 178 -4.18 3.30 14.42
N LEU A 179 -4.54 2.73 15.57
CA LEU A 179 -5.23 3.47 16.63
C LEU A 179 -4.32 4.52 17.30
N VAL A 180 -3.03 4.20 17.49
CA VAL A 180 -2.05 5.11 18.10
C VAL A 180 -1.68 6.24 17.13
N HIS A 181 -1.35 5.93 15.88
CA HIS A 181 -0.70 6.87 14.96
C HIS A 181 -1.61 7.41 13.86
N GLY A 182 -2.74 6.75 13.59
CA GLY A 182 -3.59 7.08 12.46
C GLY A 182 -4.50 8.28 12.65
N LYS A 183 -5.16 8.62 11.54
CA LYS A 183 -6.27 9.58 11.44
C LYS A 183 -7.18 9.19 10.29
N GLY A 184 -8.38 9.75 10.26
CA GLY A 184 -9.34 9.56 9.17
C GLY A 184 -10.11 8.25 9.26
N THR A 185 -10.80 7.92 8.17
CA THR A 185 -11.92 6.97 8.19
C THR A 185 -11.54 5.54 8.56
N ALA A 186 -10.37 5.03 8.14
CA ALA A 186 -9.95 3.68 8.53
C ALA A 186 -9.67 3.58 10.04
N LYS A 187 -9.04 4.60 10.64
CA LYS A 187 -8.87 4.66 12.10
C LYS A 187 -10.22 4.75 12.80
N ASP A 188 -11.08 5.67 12.36
CA ASP A 188 -12.39 5.88 12.98
C ASP A 188 -13.25 4.61 12.92
N TYR A 189 -13.12 3.83 11.85
CA TYR A 189 -13.77 2.53 11.70
C TYR A 189 -13.35 1.53 12.77
N ILE A 190 -12.04 1.36 12.97
CA ILE A 190 -11.48 0.46 13.99
C ILE A 190 -11.78 0.96 15.41
N ASN A 191 -11.72 2.28 15.62
CA ASN A 191 -11.99 2.91 16.92
C ASN A 191 -13.47 2.76 17.38
N ARG A 192 -14.40 2.45 16.48
CA ARG A 192 -15.79 2.09 16.82
C ARG A 192 -15.97 0.64 17.24
N LYS A 193 -14.94 -0.20 17.13
CA LYS A 193 -15.01 -1.65 17.40
C LYS A 193 -14.04 -2.10 18.49
N PHE A 194 -12.93 -1.38 18.64
CA PHE A 194 -11.87 -1.70 19.59
C PHE A 194 -11.41 -0.48 20.37
N LYS A 195 -10.81 -0.75 21.53
CA LYS A 195 -10.01 0.21 22.30
C LYS A 195 -8.64 -0.37 22.61
N LEU A 196 -7.74 0.51 23.00
CA LEU A 196 -6.42 0.14 23.51
C LEU A 196 -6.50 -0.11 25.01
N GLU A 197 -5.92 -1.22 25.46
CA GLU A 197 -5.78 -1.54 26.88
C GLU A 197 -4.31 -1.85 27.19
N VAL A 198 -3.82 -1.35 28.33
CA VAL A 198 -2.48 -1.67 28.81
C VAL A 198 -2.56 -2.92 29.67
N SER A 199 -1.90 -3.99 29.23
CA SER A 199 -1.77 -5.24 29.98
C SER A 199 -0.32 -5.72 29.93
N ARG A 200 0.20 -6.16 31.08
CA ARG A 200 1.58 -6.64 31.23
C ARG A 200 2.64 -5.68 30.67
N GLY A 201 2.40 -4.37 30.80
CA GLY A 201 3.31 -3.31 30.34
C GLY A 201 3.34 -3.08 28.83
N ARG A 202 2.39 -3.66 28.07
CA ARG A 202 2.24 -3.45 26.62
C ARG A 202 0.82 -3.02 26.30
N VAL A 203 0.68 -2.28 25.20
CA VAL A 203 -0.62 -1.91 24.64
C VAL A 203 -1.13 -3.08 23.80
N GLY A 204 -2.37 -3.50 24.02
CA GLY A 204 -3.07 -4.49 23.23
C GLY A 204 -4.41 -3.95 22.72
N LEU A 205 -4.96 -4.66 21.73
CA LEU A 205 -6.29 -4.41 21.18
C LEU A 205 -7.33 -5.22 21.95
N VAL A 206 -8.39 -4.58 22.45
CA VAL A 206 -9.54 -5.27 23.05
C VAL A 206 -10.85 -4.81 22.39
N PRO A 207 -11.82 -5.71 22.14
CA PRO A 207 -13.15 -5.33 21.67
C PRO A 207 -13.84 -4.35 22.63
N LEU A 208 -14.69 -3.48 22.09
CA LEU A 208 -15.55 -2.58 22.88
C LEU A 208 -16.68 -3.31 23.61
#